data_AF-A0A9D3N399-F1
#
_entry.id   AF-A0A9D3N399-F1
#
_cell.length_a   1.000
_cell.length_b   1.000
_cell.length_c   1.000
_cell.angle_alpha   90.00
_cell.angle_beta   90.00
_cell.angle_gamma   90.00
#
_symmetry.space_group_name_H-M   'P 1'
#
loop_
_entity.id
_entity.type
_entity.pdbx_description
1 polymer ?
#
loop_
_entity_poly.entity_id
_entity_poly.type
_entity_poly.pdbx_seq_one_letter_code
_entity_poly.pdbx_strand_id
1 'polypeptide(L)'
;MRLRSVHRSFILASFIICCVWSVYGDYCEVNLCHNGGTCVTGVGEESFVCICAEGFTGDTCTAKENGPCSPNPCKNDGECEVIANSRRGDVFNGYVCKCQSGFEGVNCQINVNDCDNQPCKNGGVCRDLDGDYTCHCPSPYVGKQCQLSCISLLGMEEGGIVESQISASSVHFGILGLQRWGPELARLNNQGFVNAWSSDPHDKNPWLEIDLQKKMRLTGIITQGASRMGTAEFIKSFKMASSFDGKMYMMYRAPGQRKDKVFIGNTDNESTKTNLFEPPIVAQYIRIIPVVCRKACTLRLELVGCELNIYSNAVGCSESLGMKSRLISDSQLSASSAFRTWGIDAFTWLPHYARLDKQGKTNAWSPASNNRTEWLQLDLDKPKRITGIITQGAKDFGVVQFVSAFKIAYSDDGQSWSIVKDATNRTDKIFQGNIDNNTHKKNLFEPPFFARFVRFLPWEWHERITLRMELLGCDA
;
A
#
# COMPACT_ATOMS: atom_id res chain seq x y z
N MET A 1 -79.38 6.34 30.07
CA MET A 1 -78.43 6.58 31.19
C MET A 1 -78.38 8.08 31.49
N ARG A 2 -78.65 8.43 32.75
CA ARG A 2 -78.38 9.68 33.51
C ARG A 2 -78.20 11.00 32.72
N LEU A 3 -79.13 11.97 32.77
CA LEU A 3 -79.59 12.89 33.85
C LEU A 3 -78.87 14.28 33.85
N ARG A 4 -79.70 15.33 33.64
CA ARG A 4 -79.69 16.73 34.14
C ARG A 4 -78.55 17.66 33.65
N SER A 5 -78.77 18.75 32.89
CA SER A 5 -79.71 19.89 32.98
C SER A 5 -79.46 20.85 34.16
N VAL A 6 -79.60 22.15 33.83
CA VAL A 6 -79.84 23.35 34.67
C VAL A 6 -78.59 24.20 34.97
N HIS A 7 -78.53 25.55 34.93
CA HIS A 7 -79.27 26.68 34.33
C HIS A 7 -78.64 27.97 34.94
N ARG A 8 -78.66 29.11 34.22
CA ARG A 8 -78.70 30.52 34.76
C ARG A 8 -77.44 31.06 35.46
N SER A 9 -77.07 32.34 35.47
CA SER A 9 -77.69 33.63 35.08
C SER A 9 -76.63 34.76 35.10
N PHE A 10 -76.96 35.86 34.39
CA PHE A 10 -76.54 37.28 34.51
C PHE A 10 -75.77 37.77 35.77
N ILE A 11 -74.89 38.78 35.63
CA ILE A 11 -75.07 40.22 36.05
C ILE A 11 -73.72 41.01 35.96
N LEU A 12 -73.85 42.30 35.57
CA LEU A 12 -72.93 43.44 35.55
C LEU A 12 -71.83 43.51 36.65
N ALA A 13 -70.67 44.09 36.29
CA ALA A 13 -69.94 45.00 37.17
C ALA A 13 -69.04 45.98 36.38
N SER A 14 -69.24 47.27 36.66
CA SER A 14 -68.49 48.43 36.18
C SER A 14 -66.97 48.28 36.36
N PHE A 15 -66.18 48.73 35.37
CA PHE A 15 -64.79 49.11 35.61
C PHE A 15 -64.55 50.59 35.33
N ILE A 16 -64.08 51.21 36.39
CA ILE A 16 -63.77 52.61 36.59
C ILE A 16 -62.55 52.98 35.75
N ILE A 17 -62.66 54.12 35.08
CA ILE A 17 -61.57 54.83 34.41
C ILE A 17 -60.51 55.15 35.47
N CYS A 18 -59.37 54.46 35.42
CA CYS A 18 -58.17 54.86 36.15
C CYS A 18 -57.24 55.52 35.14
N CYS A 19 -57.11 56.84 35.25
CA CYS A 19 -56.12 57.64 34.53
C CYS A 19 -54.72 57.10 34.86
N VAL A 20 -54.13 56.35 33.93
CA VAL A 20 -52.70 56.07 33.97
C VAL A 20 -52.01 57.32 33.46
N TRP A 21 -51.50 58.13 34.38
CA TRP A 21 -50.53 59.15 34.07
C TRP A 21 -49.32 58.44 33.46
N SER A 22 -49.05 58.69 32.19
CA SER A 22 -47.77 58.32 31.58
C SER A 22 -46.69 59.16 32.23
N VAL A 23 -46.06 58.61 33.28
CA VAL A 23 -44.80 59.13 33.79
C VAL A 23 -43.77 58.84 32.71
N TYR A 24 -43.44 59.83 31.89
CA TYR A 24 -42.23 59.81 31.07
C TYR A 24 -41.04 59.98 32.02
N GLY A 25 -40.62 58.88 32.64
CA GLY A 25 -39.36 58.81 33.38
C GLY A 25 -38.21 58.87 32.40
N ASP A 26 -37.20 59.68 32.68
CA ASP A 26 -35.98 59.76 31.90
C ASP A 26 -35.24 58.42 32.02
N TYR A 27 -35.26 57.60 30.96
CA TYR A 27 -34.85 56.20 31.02
C TYR A 27 -33.38 55.99 31.44
N CYS A 28 -32.56 57.05 31.46
CA CYS A 28 -31.16 57.04 31.88
C CYS A 28 -30.90 57.63 33.28
N GLU A 29 -31.92 57.81 34.14
CA GLU A 29 -31.75 58.27 35.54
C GLU A 29 -30.91 57.28 36.39
N VAL A 30 -30.90 56.00 36.01
CA VAL A 30 -29.98 54.96 36.51
C VAL A 30 -29.29 54.33 35.30
N ASN A 31 -27.95 54.28 35.28
CA ASN A 31 -27.24 53.69 34.14
C ASN A 31 -27.44 52.16 34.09
N LEU A 32 -28.30 51.68 33.19
CA LEU A 32 -28.53 50.26 32.90
C LEU A 32 -27.44 49.63 32.02
N CYS A 33 -26.52 50.43 31.46
CA CYS A 33 -25.43 49.94 30.63
C CYS A 33 -24.28 49.44 31.51
N HIS A 34 -23.92 48.17 31.35
CA HIS A 34 -22.85 47.55 32.12
C HIS A 34 -21.46 47.80 31.49
N ASN A 35 -20.40 47.44 32.20
CA ASN A 35 -19.01 47.49 31.71
C ASN A 35 -18.52 48.85 31.18
N GLY A 36 -18.97 49.94 31.79
CA GLY A 36 -18.58 51.30 31.40
C GLY A 36 -19.33 51.85 30.18
N GLY A 37 -20.44 51.21 29.79
CA GLY A 37 -21.34 51.75 28.76
C GLY A 37 -22.03 53.05 29.19
N THR A 38 -22.33 53.91 28.22
CA THR A 38 -23.04 55.18 28.43
C THR A 38 -24.48 55.07 27.96
N CYS A 39 -25.45 55.30 28.85
CA CYS A 39 -26.86 55.35 28.51
C CYS A 39 -27.21 56.67 27.82
N VAL A 40 -27.85 56.60 26.66
CA VAL A 40 -28.44 57.74 25.97
C VAL A 40 -29.92 57.48 25.72
N THR A 41 -30.76 58.50 25.83
CA THR A 41 -32.19 58.39 25.53
C THR A 41 -32.38 58.15 24.03
N GLY A 42 -33.17 57.13 23.68
CA GLY A 42 -33.41 56.75 22.29
C GLY A 42 -34.28 57.77 21.57
N VAL A 43 -34.04 57.99 20.27
CA VAL A 43 -34.87 58.83 19.41
C VAL A 43 -35.69 57.91 18.51
N GLY A 44 -36.88 57.47 18.94
CA GLY A 44 -37.74 56.56 18.16
C GLY A 44 -38.64 55.66 19.03
N GLU A 45 -38.84 54.41 18.60
CA GLU A 45 -39.60 53.38 19.34
C GLU A 45 -38.82 52.74 20.51
N GLU A 46 -37.50 52.93 20.55
CA GLU A 46 -36.65 52.46 21.64
C GLU A 46 -36.48 53.54 22.73
N SER A 47 -36.70 53.17 23.98
CA SER A 47 -36.73 54.09 25.12
C SER A 47 -35.35 54.55 25.60
N PHE A 48 -34.31 53.72 25.42
CA PHE A 48 -32.91 54.05 25.73
C PHE A 48 -31.98 53.20 24.86
N VAL A 49 -30.76 53.69 24.62
CA VAL A 49 -29.70 53.01 23.87
C VAL A 49 -28.42 53.05 24.69
N CYS A 50 -27.71 51.93 24.77
CA CYS A 50 -26.41 51.85 25.43
C CYS A 50 -25.26 51.97 24.43
N ILE A 51 -24.40 52.98 24.62
CA ILE A 51 -23.13 53.09 23.89
C ILE A 51 -22.07 52.32 24.67
N CYS A 52 -21.69 51.14 24.18
CA CYS A 52 -20.74 50.26 24.86
C CYS A 52 -19.28 50.73 24.72
N ALA A 53 -18.50 50.49 25.78
CA ALA A 53 -17.05 50.68 25.75
C ALA A 53 -16.37 49.63 24.84
N GLU A 54 -15.16 49.90 24.37
CA GLU A 54 -14.41 48.99 23.48
C GLU A 54 -14.35 47.56 24.04
N GLY A 55 -14.71 46.57 23.22
CA GLY A 55 -14.72 45.16 23.60
C GLY A 55 -16.02 44.66 24.23
N PHE A 56 -17.08 45.47 24.30
CA PHE A 56 -18.41 45.09 24.78
C PHE A 56 -19.52 45.38 23.76
N THR A 57 -20.54 44.54 23.72
CA THR A 57 -21.64 44.58 22.76
C THR A 57 -22.97 44.13 23.40
N GLY A 58 -24.06 44.23 22.64
CA GLY A 58 -25.43 43.94 23.06
C GLY A 58 -26.14 45.11 23.75
N ASP A 59 -27.46 45.00 23.89
CA ASP A 59 -28.37 46.09 24.27
C ASP A 59 -28.07 46.73 25.65
N THR A 60 -27.36 45.99 26.53
CA THR A 60 -26.94 46.44 27.87
C THR A 60 -25.43 46.39 28.08
N CYS A 61 -24.63 46.19 27.02
CA CYS A 61 -23.16 46.06 27.09
C CYS A 61 -22.67 44.94 28.02
N THR A 62 -23.50 43.92 28.24
CA THR A 62 -23.20 42.75 29.07
C THR A 62 -22.43 41.68 28.29
N ALA A 63 -22.61 41.62 26.97
CA ALA A 63 -21.88 40.68 26.12
C ALA A 63 -20.50 41.25 25.80
N LYS A 64 -19.49 40.38 25.78
CA LYS A 64 -18.15 40.74 25.31
C LYS A 64 -18.13 40.63 23.78
N GLU A 65 -17.54 41.62 23.12
CA GLU A 65 -17.30 41.55 21.68
C GLU A 65 -16.25 40.46 21.43
N ASN A 66 -16.72 39.34 20.90
CA ASN A 66 -15.86 38.27 20.43
C ASN A 66 -15.41 38.68 19.02
N GLY A 67 -14.10 38.85 18.82
CA GLY A 67 -13.54 39.34 17.56
C GLY A 67 -13.96 38.52 16.33
N PRO A 68 -13.54 38.93 15.12
CA PRO A 68 -14.10 38.42 13.86
C PRO A 68 -13.86 36.91 13.62
N CYS A 69 -13.02 36.25 14.42
CA CYS A 69 -12.75 34.81 14.38
C CYS A 69 -13.58 33.98 15.38
N SER A 70 -14.60 34.54 16.04
CA SER A 70 -15.41 33.82 17.03
C SER A 70 -16.91 34.13 16.87
N PRO A 71 -17.72 33.18 16.35
CA PRO A 71 -17.35 31.83 15.91
C PRO A 71 -16.47 31.83 14.64
N ASN A 72 -15.67 30.78 14.42
CA ASN A 72 -14.74 30.71 13.29
C ASN A 72 -15.50 30.83 11.94
N PRO A 73 -15.29 31.90 11.15
CA PRO A 73 -15.97 32.09 9.86
C PRO A 73 -15.41 31.20 8.75
N CYS A 74 -14.19 30.67 8.91
CA CYS A 74 -13.51 29.84 7.93
C CYS A 74 -14.15 28.44 7.86
N LYS A 75 -14.40 27.96 6.64
CA LYS A 75 -14.94 26.62 6.34
C LYS A 75 -13.80 25.61 6.14
N ASN A 76 -14.14 24.32 6.08
CA ASN A 76 -13.21 23.22 5.79
C ASN A 76 -11.94 23.23 6.65
N ASP A 77 -12.12 23.38 7.97
CA ASP A 77 -11.05 23.46 8.96
C ASP A 77 -9.98 24.53 8.67
N GLY A 78 -10.39 25.63 8.02
CA GLY A 78 -9.56 26.81 7.83
C GLY A 78 -9.23 27.53 9.14
N GLU A 79 -7.99 28.01 9.25
CA GLU A 79 -7.50 28.72 10.42
C GLU A 79 -7.77 30.23 10.27
N CYS A 80 -8.44 30.83 11.26
CA CYS A 80 -8.82 32.25 11.22
C CYS A 80 -7.76 33.12 11.91
N GLU A 81 -7.21 34.08 11.19
CA GLU A 81 -6.27 35.06 11.72
C GLU A 81 -6.89 36.47 11.69
N VAL A 82 -6.86 37.16 12.84
CA VAL A 82 -7.35 38.53 12.95
C VAL A 82 -6.30 39.49 12.39
N ILE A 83 -6.67 40.33 11.41
CA ILE A 83 -5.76 41.32 10.83
C ILE A 83 -6.11 42.69 11.40
N ALA A 84 -5.23 43.25 12.23
CA ALA A 84 -5.53 44.44 13.01
C ALA A 84 -5.64 45.74 12.19
N ASN A 85 -5.14 45.82 10.96
CA ASN A 85 -5.22 47.04 10.15
C ASN A 85 -4.92 46.74 8.66
N SER A 86 -5.90 46.91 7.78
CA SER A 86 -5.65 47.16 6.36
C SER A 86 -6.54 48.30 5.89
N ARG A 87 -6.11 49.53 6.18
CA ARG A 87 -6.58 50.72 5.46
C ARG A 87 -5.93 50.78 4.08
N ARG A 88 -6.23 49.80 3.25
CA ARG A 88 -6.07 49.94 1.81
C ARG A 88 -7.41 49.53 1.25
N GLY A 89 -8.13 50.52 0.71
CA GLY A 89 -9.48 50.37 0.19
C GLY A 89 -9.59 49.12 -0.65
N ASP A 90 -10.80 48.55 -0.65
CA ASP A 90 -11.22 47.33 -1.32
C ASP A 90 -11.14 46.10 -0.39
N VAL A 91 -12.25 45.84 0.36
CA VAL A 91 -12.56 44.68 1.24
C VAL A 91 -12.37 44.89 2.76
N PHE A 92 -13.50 45.00 3.48
CA PHE A 92 -13.60 45.22 4.94
C PHE A 92 -13.78 43.90 5.74
N ASN A 93 -12.82 42.98 5.70
CA ASN A 93 -12.83 41.86 6.64
C ASN A 93 -11.69 42.02 7.65
N GLY A 94 -12.02 42.12 8.95
CA GLY A 94 -11.04 42.16 10.04
C GLY A 94 -10.33 40.83 10.31
N TYR A 95 -10.47 39.86 9.40
CA TYR A 95 -9.92 38.53 9.49
C TYR A 95 -9.50 38.02 8.11
N VAL A 96 -8.54 37.09 8.10
CA VAL A 96 -8.16 36.28 6.94
C VAL A 96 -8.23 34.82 7.32
N CYS A 97 -8.78 34.01 6.42
CA CYS A 97 -8.76 32.56 6.56
C CYS A 97 -7.53 31.98 5.86
N LYS A 98 -6.69 31.26 6.61
CA LYS A 98 -5.69 30.37 6.05
C LYS A 98 -6.34 29.03 5.70
N CYS A 99 -6.50 28.80 4.41
CA CYS A 99 -7.13 27.59 3.90
C CYS A 99 -6.19 26.39 3.97
N GLN A 100 -6.77 25.23 4.29
CA GLN A 100 -6.09 23.94 4.13
C GLN A 100 -5.80 23.68 2.65
N SER A 101 -4.82 22.82 2.37
CA SER A 101 -4.50 22.42 0.99
C SER A 101 -5.73 21.82 0.31
N GLY A 102 -6.00 22.24 -0.93
CA GLY A 102 -7.18 21.81 -1.70
C GLY A 102 -8.42 22.70 -1.53
N PHE A 103 -8.36 23.76 -0.70
CA PHE A 103 -9.46 24.72 -0.55
C PHE A 103 -9.02 26.16 -0.85
N GLU A 104 -9.91 26.93 -1.44
CA GLU A 104 -9.70 28.35 -1.76
C GLU A 104 -10.93 29.21 -1.45
N GLY A 105 -10.81 30.52 -1.69
CA GLY A 105 -11.83 31.51 -1.41
C GLY A 105 -11.65 32.22 -0.06
N VAL A 106 -12.40 33.31 0.14
CA VAL A 106 -12.27 34.20 1.31
C VAL A 106 -12.47 33.47 2.64
N ASN A 107 -13.35 32.46 2.65
CA ASN A 107 -13.66 31.65 3.81
C ASN A 107 -13.31 30.16 3.59
N CYS A 108 -12.42 29.84 2.64
CA CYS A 108 -12.04 28.47 2.29
C CYS A 108 -13.23 27.61 1.85
N GLN A 109 -14.24 28.24 1.25
CA GLN A 109 -15.51 27.61 0.89
C GLN A 109 -15.48 26.92 -0.48
N ILE A 110 -14.45 27.16 -1.28
CA ILE A 110 -14.33 26.63 -2.64
C ILE A 110 -13.40 25.43 -2.58
N ASN A 111 -13.87 24.26 -3.05
CA ASN A 111 -13.01 23.10 -3.28
C ASN A 111 -12.22 23.32 -4.58
N VAL A 112 -10.90 23.23 -4.51
CA VAL A 112 -10.05 23.29 -5.70
C VAL A 112 -10.17 21.96 -6.42
N ASN A 113 -10.41 22.00 -7.73
CA ASN A 113 -10.45 20.78 -8.53
C ASN A 113 -9.03 20.23 -8.72
N ASP A 114 -8.64 19.28 -7.88
CA ASP A 114 -7.32 18.66 -7.90
C ASP A 114 -7.06 17.86 -9.19
N CYS A 115 -8.11 17.55 -9.96
CA CYS A 115 -8.00 16.84 -11.23
C CYS A 115 -7.62 17.72 -12.43
N ASP A 116 -7.68 19.05 -12.34
CA ASP A 116 -7.40 19.94 -13.49
C ASP A 116 -5.96 19.81 -14.00
N ASN A 117 -5.02 19.50 -13.10
CA ASN A 117 -3.61 19.27 -13.43
C ASN A 117 -3.32 17.87 -13.96
N GLN A 118 -4.34 17.03 -14.16
CA GLN A 118 -4.21 15.63 -14.60
C GLN A 118 -3.17 14.84 -13.78
N PRO A 119 -3.37 14.71 -12.46
CA PRO A 119 -2.42 14.04 -11.58
C PRO A 119 -2.31 12.54 -11.87
N CYS A 120 -3.37 11.90 -12.36
CA CYS A 120 -3.40 10.48 -12.67
C CYS A 120 -2.58 10.15 -13.93
N LYS A 121 -1.59 9.27 -13.77
CA LYS A 121 -0.72 8.77 -14.85
C LYS A 121 -1.30 7.48 -15.46
N ASN A 122 -0.66 7.02 -16.55
CA ASN A 122 -0.91 5.72 -17.17
C ASN A 122 -2.39 5.44 -17.52
N GLY A 123 -3.12 6.48 -17.97
CA GLY A 123 -4.54 6.36 -18.35
C GLY A 123 -5.50 6.26 -17.17
N GLY A 124 -5.06 6.59 -15.95
CA GLY A 124 -5.93 6.68 -14.78
C GLY A 124 -7.01 7.77 -14.93
N VAL A 125 -8.22 7.47 -14.49
CA VAL A 125 -9.34 8.43 -14.50
C VAL A 125 -9.37 9.14 -13.16
N CYS A 126 -9.22 10.47 -13.17
CA CYS A 126 -9.25 11.29 -11.97
C CYS A 126 -10.69 11.56 -11.52
N ARG A 127 -10.91 11.50 -10.20
CA ARG A 127 -12.12 11.95 -9.55
C ARG A 127 -11.75 12.89 -8.41
N ASP A 128 -12.30 14.10 -8.50
CA ASP A 128 -12.17 15.14 -7.50
C ASP A 128 -12.93 14.77 -6.21
N LEU A 129 -12.35 15.09 -5.07
CA LEU A 129 -12.92 14.94 -3.72
C LEU A 129 -12.70 16.24 -2.94
N ASP A 130 -13.33 16.38 -1.77
CA ASP A 130 -13.16 17.58 -0.94
C ASP A 130 -11.74 17.62 -0.36
N GLY A 131 -10.90 18.53 -0.85
CA GLY A 131 -9.50 18.72 -0.42
C GLY A 131 -8.54 17.60 -0.83
N ASP A 132 -8.95 16.69 -1.73
CA ASP A 132 -8.11 15.63 -2.26
C ASP A 132 -8.63 15.12 -3.62
N TYR A 133 -7.92 14.20 -4.25
CA TYR A 133 -8.38 13.47 -5.42
C TYR A 133 -8.15 11.97 -5.28
N THR A 134 -8.91 11.20 -6.06
CA THR A 134 -8.70 9.78 -6.23
C THR A 134 -8.55 9.41 -7.70
N CYS A 135 -7.53 8.59 -8.01
CA CYS A 135 -7.34 8.05 -9.34
C CYS A 135 -7.90 6.63 -9.43
N HIS A 136 -8.80 6.39 -10.38
CA HIS A 136 -9.18 5.06 -10.78
C HIS A 136 -8.14 4.51 -11.77
N CYS A 137 -7.26 3.65 -11.29
CA CYS A 137 -6.18 3.10 -12.08
C CYS A 137 -6.61 1.89 -12.91
N PRO A 138 -6.36 1.89 -14.23
CA PRO A 138 -6.54 0.69 -15.04
C PRO A 138 -5.54 -0.38 -14.64
N SER A 139 -5.94 -1.65 -14.70
CA SER A 139 -5.02 -2.77 -14.47
C SER A 139 -3.92 -2.76 -15.54
N PRO A 140 -2.62 -2.90 -15.20
CA PRO A 140 -2.07 -3.35 -13.91
C PRO A 140 -1.52 -2.23 -13.00
N TYR A 141 -1.91 -0.98 -13.22
CA TYR A 141 -1.36 0.17 -12.49
C TYR A 141 -2.03 0.38 -11.12
N VAL A 142 -1.24 0.91 -10.18
CA VAL A 142 -1.62 1.15 -8.78
C VAL A 142 -0.94 2.42 -8.24
N GLY A 143 -1.36 2.87 -7.06
CA GLY A 143 -0.87 4.09 -6.41
C GLY A 143 -1.85 5.25 -6.51
N LYS A 144 -1.65 6.30 -5.72
CA LYS A 144 -2.54 7.48 -5.68
C LYS A 144 -2.65 8.16 -7.04
N GLN A 145 -1.60 8.11 -7.85
CA GLN A 145 -1.53 8.68 -9.20
C GLN A 145 -1.40 7.61 -10.29
N CYS A 146 -1.66 6.33 -10.00
CA CYS A 146 -1.46 5.23 -10.96
C CYS A 146 -0.03 5.13 -11.53
N GLN A 147 0.96 5.60 -10.77
CA GLN A 147 2.34 5.70 -11.20
C GLN A 147 3.13 4.38 -11.05
N LEU A 148 2.63 3.44 -10.25
CA LEU A 148 3.29 2.17 -9.96
C LEU A 148 2.66 1.04 -10.77
N SER A 149 3.46 0.11 -11.28
CA SER A 149 2.99 -1.08 -12.00
C SER A 149 3.04 -2.32 -11.11
N CYS A 150 1.90 -2.98 -10.92
CA CYS A 150 1.80 -4.21 -10.13
C CYS A 150 1.88 -5.43 -11.07
N ILE A 151 3.05 -5.70 -11.66
CA ILE A 151 3.24 -6.78 -12.64
C ILE A 151 4.39 -7.74 -12.29
N SER A 152 4.80 -7.79 -11.03
CA SER A 152 5.90 -8.66 -10.61
C SER A 152 5.46 -10.13 -10.67
N LEU A 153 6.38 -11.00 -11.09
CA LEU A 153 6.17 -12.45 -11.05
C LEU A 153 6.21 -12.90 -9.58
N LEU A 154 5.23 -13.71 -9.16
CA LEU A 154 5.10 -14.11 -7.76
C LEU A 154 5.95 -15.33 -7.39
N GLY A 155 6.57 -15.98 -8.39
CA GLY A 155 7.64 -16.95 -8.17
C GLY A 155 7.22 -18.41 -8.35
N MET A 156 6.27 -18.70 -9.25
CA MET A 156 6.03 -20.07 -9.68
C MET A 156 7.23 -20.64 -10.46
N GLU A 157 7.84 -19.88 -11.37
CA GLU A 157 9.01 -20.28 -12.15
C GLU A 157 10.30 -20.24 -11.32
N GLU A 158 10.55 -19.12 -10.63
CA GLU A 158 11.80 -18.89 -9.87
C GLU A 158 11.84 -19.60 -8.50
N GLY A 159 10.80 -20.33 -8.12
CA GLY A 159 10.75 -21.07 -6.85
C GLY A 159 10.41 -20.22 -5.61
N GLY A 160 9.96 -18.98 -5.80
CA GLY A 160 9.45 -18.12 -4.71
C GLY A 160 8.19 -18.69 -4.04
N ILE A 161 7.36 -19.42 -4.81
CA ILE A 161 6.26 -20.23 -4.32
C ILE A 161 6.77 -21.66 -4.15
N VAL A 162 6.80 -22.15 -2.90
CA VAL A 162 7.31 -23.48 -2.58
C VAL A 162 6.28 -24.56 -2.92
N GLU A 163 6.73 -25.79 -3.14
CA GLU A 163 5.86 -26.90 -3.57
C GLU A 163 4.71 -27.19 -2.60
N SER A 164 4.94 -27.03 -1.29
CA SER A 164 3.92 -27.23 -0.26
C SER A 164 2.78 -26.20 -0.29
N GLN A 165 2.94 -25.09 -1.02
CA GLN A 165 1.90 -24.08 -1.22
C GLN A 165 0.96 -24.41 -2.38
N ILE A 166 1.29 -25.43 -3.20
CA ILE A 166 0.52 -25.76 -4.41
C ILE A 166 -0.21 -27.08 -4.17
N SER A 167 -1.53 -27.06 -4.33
CA SER A 167 -2.37 -28.25 -4.19
C SER A 167 -3.32 -28.40 -5.38
N ALA A 168 -3.87 -29.59 -5.59
CA ALA A 168 -4.83 -29.84 -6.66
C ALA A 168 -5.93 -30.80 -6.20
N SER A 169 -7.06 -30.77 -6.90
CA SER A 169 -8.17 -31.70 -6.69
C SER A 169 -7.80 -33.14 -7.02
N SER A 170 -7.01 -33.32 -8.07
CA SER A 170 -6.61 -34.61 -8.61
C SER A 170 -5.30 -34.49 -9.39
N VAL A 171 -4.67 -35.64 -9.60
CA VAL A 171 -3.40 -35.76 -10.31
C VAL A 171 -3.44 -36.95 -11.25
N HIS A 172 -2.83 -36.79 -12.42
CA HIS A 172 -2.72 -37.88 -13.38
C HIS A 172 -1.50 -38.75 -13.13
N PHE A 173 -1.69 -40.07 -13.25
CA PHE A 173 -0.62 -41.06 -13.24
C PHE A 173 -0.51 -41.75 -14.60
N GLY A 174 0.64 -41.61 -15.26
CA GLY A 174 1.00 -42.31 -16.49
C GLY A 174 1.82 -43.58 -16.23
N ILE A 175 1.97 -44.42 -17.28
CA ILE A 175 2.77 -45.67 -17.36
C ILE A 175 2.93 -46.40 -16.02
N LEU A 176 1.97 -47.26 -15.66
CA LEU A 176 2.02 -48.09 -14.44
C LEU A 176 2.28 -47.31 -13.13
N GLY A 177 1.96 -46.01 -13.09
CA GLY A 177 2.19 -45.14 -11.94
C GLY A 177 3.57 -44.49 -11.88
N LEU A 178 4.44 -44.72 -12.87
CA LEU A 178 5.80 -44.18 -12.90
C LEU A 178 5.86 -42.69 -13.26
N GLN A 179 4.80 -42.15 -13.88
CA GLN A 179 4.74 -40.74 -14.29
C GLN A 179 3.64 -40.00 -13.53
N ARG A 180 4.01 -39.28 -12.46
CA ARG A 180 3.07 -38.51 -11.66
C ARG A 180 3.08 -37.03 -12.08
N TRP A 181 1.97 -36.54 -12.63
CA TRP A 181 1.80 -35.15 -13.05
C TRP A 181 1.22 -34.29 -11.92
N GLY A 182 2.03 -34.06 -10.89
CA GLY A 182 1.62 -33.39 -9.65
C GLY A 182 1.47 -31.87 -9.75
N PRO A 183 0.78 -31.23 -8.78
CA PRO A 183 0.62 -29.77 -8.71
C PRO A 183 1.95 -29.02 -8.63
N GLU A 184 2.96 -29.59 -7.98
CA GLU A 184 4.28 -28.98 -7.79
C GLU A 184 5.02 -28.69 -9.11
N LEU A 185 4.64 -29.39 -10.18
CA LEU A 185 5.20 -29.24 -11.52
C LEU A 185 4.51 -28.14 -12.34
N ALA A 186 3.45 -27.51 -11.84
CA ALA A 186 2.66 -26.48 -12.54
C ALA A 186 3.39 -25.12 -12.68
N ARG A 187 4.69 -25.14 -12.92
CA ARG A 187 5.58 -23.98 -13.01
C ARG A 187 5.82 -23.61 -14.46
N LEU A 188 5.78 -22.33 -14.78
CA LEU A 188 6.05 -21.83 -16.13
C LEU A 188 7.43 -22.29 -16.62
N ASN A 189 7.54 -22.61 -17.91
CA ASN A 189 8.79 -23.04 -18.57
C ASN A 189 9.48 -24.26 -17.95
N ASN A 190 8.81 -24.98 -17.06
CA ASN A 190 9.37 -26.19 -16.47
C ASN A 190 9.70 -27.22 -17.56
N GLN A 191 10.88 -27.82 -17.47
CA GLN A 191 11.46 -28.73 -18.47
C GLN A 191 11.54 -30.14 -17.91
N GLY A 192 11.42 -31.13 -18.79
CA GLY A 192 11.52 -32.55 -18.42
C GLY A 192 10.47 -33.40 -19.13
N PHE A 193 10.56 -34.72 -18.90
CA PHE A 193 9.60 -35.67 -19.46
C PHE A 193 8.20 -35.51 -18.82
N VAL A 194 8.17 -35.19 -17.53
CA VAL A 194 6.96 -34.80 -16.78
C VAL A 194 7.23 -33.42 -16.22
N ASN A 195 6.52 -32.41 -16.71
CA ASN A 195 6.88 -31.02 -16.48
C ASN A 195 5.69 -30.09 -16.25
N ALA A 196 4.50 -30.64 -16.01
CA ALA A 196 3.29 -29.86 -15.76
C ALA A 196 2.39 -30.59 -14.77
N TRP A 197 1.39 -29.87 -14.24
CA TRP A 197 0.26 -30.53 -13.59
C TRP A 197 -0.74 -31.01 -14.64
N SER A 198 -1.29 -32.20 -14.45
CA SER A 198 -2.39 -32.73 -15.24
C SER A 198 -3.43 -33.36 -14.30
N SER A 199 -4.69 -33.04 -14.49
CA SER A 199 -5.77 -33.61 -13.68
C SER A 199 -6.06 -35.08 -14.02
N ASP A 200 -6.70 -35.79 -13.09
CA ASP A 200 -7.22 -37.14 -13.38
C ASP A 200 -8.33 -37.06 -14.44
N PRO A 201 -8.36 -37.96 -15.45
CA PRO A 201 -9.39 -37.99 -16.48
C PRO A 201 -10.82 -38.20 -15.94
N HIS A 202 -10.98 -38.78 -14.74
CA HIS A 202 -12.28 -39.01 -14.12
C HIS A 202 -12.76 -37.84 -13.26
N ASP A 203 -11.88 -36.87 -12.97
CA ASP A 203 -12.24 -35.67 -12.25
C ASP A 203 -13.00 -34.70 -13.18
N LYS A 204 -14.29 -34.54 -12.90
CA LYS A 204 -15.17 -33.66 -13.70
C LYS A 204 -15.01 -32.18 -13.36
N ASN A 205 -14.45 -31.85 -12.19
CA ASN A 205 -14.32 -30.48 -11.71
C ASN A 205 -12.90 -30.24 -11.18
N PRO A 206 -11.88 -30.36 -12.04
CA PRO A 206 -10.52 -30.24 -11.59
C PRO A 206 -10.21 -28.80 -11.15
N TRP A 207 -9.39 -28.66 -10.12
CA TRP A 207 -8.86 -27.37 -9.69
C TRP A 207 -7.40 -27.49 -9.25
N LEU A 208 -6.66 -26.41 -9.46
CA LEU A 208 -5.31 -26.21 -8.94
C LEU A 208 -5.34 -24.99 -8.01
N GLU A 209 -4.92 -25.18 -6.77
CA GLU A 209 -4.90 -24.16 -5.73
C GLU A 209 -3.48 -23.73 -5.39
N ILE A 210 -3.29 -22.44 -5.15
CA ILE A 210 -2.03 -21.84 -4.73
C ILE A 210 -2.30 -21.00 -3.48
N ASP A 211 -1.60 -21.31 -2.39
CA ASP A 211 -1.57 -20.52 -1.15
C ASP A 211 -0.41 -19.53 -1.18
N LEU A 212 -0.72 -18.25 -1.29
CA LEU A 212 0.29 -17.19 -1.32
C LEU A 212 0.85 -16.86 0.07
N GLN A 213 0.39 -17.53 1.14
CA GLN A 213 0.71 -17.33 2.57
C GLN A 213 0.38 -15.96 3.17
N LYS A 214 0.14 -14.97 2.31
CA LYS A 214 -0.24 -13.61 2.66
C LYS A 214 -1.25 -13.07 1.65
N LYS A 215 -1.92 -11.98 2.04
CA LYS A 215 -2.86 -11.29 1.15
C LYS A 215 -2.08 -10.58 0.05
N MET A 216 -2.32 -10.99 -1.18
CA MET A 216 -1.67 -10.46 -2.37
C MET A 216 -2.69 -9.82 -3.30
N ARG A 217 -2.23 -8.87 -4.11
CA ARG A 217 -2.98 -8.33 -5.24
C ARG A 217 -2.47 -9.00 -6.51
N LEU A 218 -3.36 -9.63 -7.26
CA LEU A 218 -3.06 -10.27 -8.53
C LEU A 218 -3.66 -9.49 -9.66
N THR A 219 -2.82 -9.18 -10.62
CA THR A 219 -3.16 -8.41 -11.82
C THR A 219 -3.20 -9.29 -13.06
N GLY A 220 -2.65 -10.51 -13.00
CA GLY A 220 -2.77 -11.45 -14.09
C GLY A 220 -2.26 -12.85 -13.80
N ILE A 221 -2.38 -13.69 -14.82
CA ILE A 221 -1.88 -15.06 -14.85
C ILE A 221 -1.30 -15.35 -16.25
N ILE A 222 -0.17 -16.03 -16.27
CA ILE A 222 0.47 -16.55 -17.48
C ILE A 222 0.28 -18.06 -17.47
N THR A 223 -0.21 -18.60 -18.58
CA THR A 223 -0.56 -20.03 -18.71
C THR A 223 0.18 -20.65 -19.89
N GLN A 224 0.57 -21.91 -19.78
CA GLN A 224 1.28 -22.69 -20.80
C GLN A 224 0.82 -24.16 -20.73
N GLY A 225 0.80 -24.85 -21.86
CA GLY A 225 0.46 -26.27 -21.95
C GLY A 225 1.65 -27.19 -21.69
N ALA A 226 1.53 -28.46 -22.05
CA ALA A 226 2.66 -29.40 -22.12
C ALA A 226 2.45 -30.43 -23.24
N SER A 227 3.47 -31.25 -23.50
CA SER A 227 3.35 -32.38 -24.42
C SER A 227 3.61 -33.69 -23.71
N ARG A 228 2.76 -34.68 -23.97
CA ARG A 228 2.92 -36.05 -23.52
C ARG A 228 3.11 -36.95 -24.72
N MET A 229 4.30 -37.54 -24.84
CA MET A 229 4.65 -38.46 -25.94
C MET A 229 4.33 -37.88 -27.33
N GLY A 230 4.61 -36.59 -27.56
CA GLY A 230 4.34 -35.92 -28.83
C GLY A 230 2.90 -35.46 -29.03
N THR A 231 2.00 -35.73 -28.09
CA THR A 231 0.63 -35.16 -28.10
C THR A 231 0.58 -33.90 -27.26
N ALA A 232 0.04 -32.81 -27.82
CA ALA A 232 -0.11 -31.54 -27.10
C ALA A 232 -1.36 -31.58 -26.20
N GLU A 233 -1.15 -31.29 -24.91
CA GLU A 233 -2.19 -31.23 -23.87
C GLU A 233 -2.17 -29.84 -23.23
N PHE A 234 -3.33 -29.19 -23.11
CA PHE A 234 -3.44 -27.85 -22.54
C PHE A 234 -4.88 -27.46 -22.22
N ILE A 235 -5.03 -26.47 -21.35
CA ILE A 235 -6.31 -25.83 -21.09
C ILE A 235 -6.64 -24.80 -22.18
N LYS A 236 -7.85 -24.87 -22.74
CA LYS A 236 -8.40 -23.90 -23.71
C LYS A 236 -9.17 -22.78 -23.05
N SER A 237 -9.79 -23.05 -21.90
CA SER A 237 -10.47 -22.04 -21.09
C SER A 237 -10.54 -22.45 -19.63
N PHE A 238 -10.59 -21.47 -18.75
CA PHE A 238 -10.62 -21.68 -17.31
C PHE A 238 -11.38 -20.56 -16.60
N LYS A 239 -11.78 -20.83 -15.36
CA LYS A 239 -12.31 -19.85 -14.41
C LYS A 239 -11.33 -19.68 -13.26
N MET A 240 -11.46 -18.54 -12.58
CA MET A 240 -10.68 -18.23 -11.39
C MET A 240 -11.60 -18.14 -10.18
N ALA A 241 -11.16 -18.71 -9.07
CA ALA A 241 -11.79 -18.53 -7.77
C ALA A 241 -10.74 -18.04 -6.75
N SER A 242 -11.16 -17.23 -5.81
CA SER A 242 -10.28 -16.60 -4.82
C SER A 242 -10.86 -16.71 -3.42
N SER A 243 -9.99 -16.83 -2.42
CA SER A 243 -10.36 -16.92 -1.01
C SER A 243 -9.34 -16.22 -0.10
N PHE A 244 -9.78 -15.75 1.06
CA PHE A 244 -8.93 -15.22 2.12
C PHE A 244 -8.64 -16.23 3.23
N ASP A 245 -9.46 -17.28 3.36
CA ASP A 245 -9.44 -18.21 4.49
C ASP A 245 -9.20 -19.68 4.06
N GLY A 246 -9.14 -19.95 2.75
CA GLY A 246 -8.99 -21.28 2.19
C GLY A 246 -10.24 -22.15 2.30
N LYS A 247 -11.36 -21.62 2.84
CA LYS A 247 -12.61 -22.34 3.06
C LYS A 247 -13.70 -21.86 2.11
N MET A 248 -13.89 -20.54 2.03
CA MET A 248 -14.91 -19.92 1.19
C MET A 248 -14.30 -19.33 -0.06
N TYR A 249 -14.67 -19.89 -1.22
CA TYR A 249 -14.18 -19.45 -2.53
C TYR A 249 -15.23 -18.62 -3.26
N MET A 250 -14.81 -17.45 -3.74
CA MET A 250 -15.61 -16.58 -4.59
C MET A 250 -15.12 -16.67 -6.03
N MET A 251 -16.04 -16.90 -6.96
CA MET A 251 -15.73 -16.93 -8.39
C MET A 251 -15.49 -15.53 -8.92
N TYR A 252 -14.48 -15.38 -9.77
CA TYR A 252 -14.16 -14.10 -10.39
C TYR A 252 -15.24 -13.66 -11.40
N ARG A 253 -15.64 -12.39 -11.31
CA ARG A 253 -16.66 -11.76 -12.15
C ARG A 253 -16.17 -10.41 -12.65
N ALA A 254 -16.38 -10.15 -13.94
CA ALA A 254 -16.08 -8.84 -14.52
C ALA A 254 -17.12 -7.79 -14.10
N PRO A 255 -16.78 -6.49 -14.10
CA PRO A 255 -17.70 -5.42 -13.76
C PRO A 255 -18.98 -5.49 -14.62
N GLY A 256 -20.14 -5.39 -13.97
CA GLY A 256 -21.44 -5.44 -14.65
C GLY A 256 -21.89 -6.82 -15.13
N GLN A 257 -21.10 -7.90 -14.93
CA GLN A 257 -21.49 -9.26 -15.31
C GLN A 257 -22.03 -10.06 -14.12
N ARG A 258 -23.18 -10.73 -14.31
CA ARG A 258 -23.75 -11.66 -13.30
C ARG A 258 -23.17 -13.08 -13.37
N LYS A 259 -22.57 -13.45 -14.51
CA LYS A 259 -21.97 -14.76 -14.74
C LYS A 259 -20.47 -14.73 -14.43
N ASP A 260 -19.93 -15.88 -14.02
CA ASP A 260 -18.49 -16.03 -13.80
C ASP A 260 -17.73 -15.76 -15.10
N LYS A 261 -16.63 -15.02 -14.99
CA LYS A 261 -15.78 -14.72 -16.14
C LYS A 261 -15.02 -16.00 -16.54
N VAL A 262 -15.08 -16.33 -17.83
CA VAL A 262 -14.29 -17.40 -18.43
C VAL A 262 -13.12 -16.78 -19.16
N PHE A 263 -11.91 -17.21 -18.80
CA PHE A 263 -10.66 -16.80 -19.42
C PHE A 263 -10.30 -17.72 -20.58
N ILE A 264 -9.63 -17.15 -21.57
CA ILE A 264 -9.12 -17.90 -22.73
C ILE A 264 -7.74 -18.42 -22.38
N GLY A 265 -7.56 -19.74 -22.47
CA GLY A 265 -6.31 -20.44 -22.24
C GLY A 265 -5.44 -20.53 -23.50
N ASN A 266 -4.66 -21.61 -23.58
CA ASN A 266 -3.67 -21.82 -24.62
C ASN A 266 -4.27 -22.35 -25.93
N THR A 267 -3.50 -22.19 -27.00
CA THR A 267 -3.81 -22.74 -28.34
C THR A 267 -2.87 -23.87 -28.75
N ASP A 268 -1.74 -23.99 -28.07
CA ASP A 268 -0.72 -25.03 -28.24
C ASP A 268 -0.10 -25.40 -26.85
N ASN A 269 0.94 -26.22 -26.87
CA ASN A 269 1.64 -26.68 -25.66
C ASN A 269 2.80 -25.78 -25.20
N GLU A 270 3.40 -24.98 -26.07
CA GLU A 270 4.63 -24.24 -25.76
C GLU A 270 4.42 -22.73 -25.63
N SER A 271 3.49 -22.13 -26.36
CA SER A 271 3.23 -20.70 -26.26
C SER A 271 2.61 -20.35 -24.93
N THR A 272 3.04 -19.22 -24.38
CA THR A 272 2.48 -18.66 -23.16
C THR A 272 1.27 -17.79 -23.51
N LYS A 273 0.24 -17.85 -22.66
CA LYS A 273 -0.95 -17.00 -22.76
C LYS A 273 -1.13 -16.22 -21.47
N THR A 274 -0.99 -14.90 -21.59
CA THR A 274 -1.22 -13.95 -20.50
C THR A 274 -2.68 -13.50 -20.48
N ASN A 275 -3.30 -13.55 -19.31
CA ASN A 275 -4.61 -12.96 -19.03
C ASN A 275 -4.45 -11.97 -17.88
N LEU A 276 -4.85 -10.72 -18.10
CA LEU A 276 -4.91 -9.70 -17.04
C LEU A 276 -6.29 -9.70 -16.39
N PHE A 277 -6.32 -9.38 -15.10
CA PHE A 277 -7.52 -9.27 -14.29
C PHE A 277 -7.94 -7.81 -14.18
N GLU A 278 -9.19 -7.54 -14.58
CA GLU A 278 -9.84 -6.23 -14.46
C GLU A 278 -11.28 -6.41 -13.95
N PRO A 279 -11.53 -6.17 -12.65
CA PRO A 279 -10.61 -5.62 -11.64
C PRO A 279 -9.54 -6.64 -11.19
N PRO A 280 -8.43 -6.20 -10.57
CA PRO A 280 -7.44 -7.09 -9.97
C PRO A 280 -8.03 -7.91 -8.81
N ILE A 281 -7.51 -9.11 -8.62
CA ILE A 281 -7.97 -10.05 -7.57
C ILE A 281 -7.17 -9.79 -6.30
N VAL A 282 -7.84 -9.70 -5.15
CA VAL A 282 -7.20 -9.60 -3.85
C VAL A 282 -7.53 -10.86 -3.07
N ALA A 283 -6.51 -11.67 -2.77
CA ALA A 283 -6.71 -12.96 -2.10
C ALA A 283 -5.42 -13.47 -1.46
N GLN A 284 -5.56 -14.49 -0.59
CA GLN A 284 -4.44 -15.32 -0.16
C GLN A 284 -4.42 -16.65 -0.93
N TYR A 285 -5.58 -17.25 -1.12
CA TYR A 285 -5.74 -18.51 -1.82
C TYR A 285 -6.39 -18.27 -3.18
N ILE A 286 -5.88 -18.96 -4.19
CA ILE A 286 -6.40 -18.87 -5.55
C ILE A 286 -6.56 -20.25 -6.12
N ARG A 287 -7.70 -20.48 -6.77
CA ARG A 287 -8.00 -21.68 -7.53
C ARG A 287 -8.15 -21.36 -9.01
N ILE A 288 -7.37 -22.07 -9.82
CA ILE A 288 -7.54 -22.14 -11.26
C ILE A 288 -8.41 -23.35 -11.55
N ILE A 289 -9.51 -23.15 -12.26
CA ILE A 289 -10.51 -24.19 -12.54
C ILE A 289 -10.60 -24.35 -14.06
N PRO A 290 -9.91 -25.35 -14.65
CA PRO A 290 -10.06 -25.67 -16.06
C PRO A 290 -11.51 -25.97 -16.42
N VAL A 291 -11.99 -25.42 -17.55
CA VAL A 291 -13.36 -25.65 -18.03
C VAL A 291 -13.35 -26.43 -19.34
N VAL A 292 -12.50 -26.04 -20.29
CA VAL A 292 -12.34 -26.75 -21.56
C VAL A 292 -10.87 -27.06 -21.75
N CYS A 293 -10.57 -28.32 -22.05
CA CYS A 293 -9.21 -28.82 -22.19
C CYS A 293 -9.03 -29.53 -23.53
N ARG A 294 -7.81 -29.51 -24.08
CA ARG A 294 -7.43 -30.32 -25.23
C ARG A 294 -6.78 -31.61 -24.73
N LYS A 295 -7.41 -32.75 -25.01
CA LYS A 295 -6.98 -34.10 -24.60
C LYS A 295 -6.98 -34.33 -23.08
N ALA A 296 -6.21 -33.55 -22.32
CA ALA A 296 -6.20 -33.53 -20.86
C ALA A 296 -6.11 -32.09 -20.35
N CYS A 297 -6.56 -31.86 -19.11
CA CYS A 297 -6.39 -30.58 -18.45
C CYS A 297 -4.99 -30.48 -17.87
N THR A 298 -4.08 -29.95 -18.68
CA THR A 298 -2.66 -29.82 -18.36
C THR A 298 -2.25 -28.35 -18.31
N LEU A 299 -1.48 -27.96 -17.30
CA LEU A 299 -1.15 -26.57 -17.05
C LEU A 299 0.24 -26.40 -16.42
N ARG A 300 0.99 -25.45 -16.99
CA ARG A 300 2.12 -24.73 -16.40
C ARG A 300 1.70 -23.27 -16.25
N LEU A 301 2.04 -22.60 -15.15
CA LEU A 301 1.62 -21.22 -14.94
C LEU A 301 2.63 -20.36 -14.16
N GLU A 302 2.47 -19.06 -14.30
CA GLU A 302 3.08 -18.04 -13.43
C GLU A 302 2.01 -17.02 -13.02
N LEU A 303 2.05 -16.61 -11.76
CA LEU A 303 1.14 -15.60 -11.22
C LEU A 303 1.81 -14.23 -11.26
N VAL A 304 1.01 -13.23 -11.63
CA VAL A 304 1.47 -11.85 -11.77
C VAL A 304 0.74 -10.97 -10.78
N GLY A 305 1.48 -10.21 -9.98
CA GLY A 305 0.90 -9.37 -8.94
C GLY A 305 1.92 -8.64 -8.07
N CYS A 306 1.45 -8.18 -6.92
CA CYS A 306 2.26 -7.49 -5.92
C CYS A 306 1.62 -7.60 -4.52
N GLU A 307 2.38 -7.24 -3.49
CA GLU A 307 1.96 -7.30 -2.09
C GLU A 307 0.98 -6.16 -1.73
N LEU A 308 0.01 -6.44 -0.85
CA LEU A 308 -0.95 -5.45 -0.34
C LEU A 308 -0.39 -4.71 0.88
N ASN A 309 0.34 -3.63 0.65
CA ASN A 309 0.76 -2.75 1.75
C ASN A 309 -0.37 -1.75 2.08
N ILE A 310 -1.07 -1.99 3.18
CA ILE A 310 -2.24 -1.19 3.64
C ILE A 310 -1.83 0.02 4.51
N TYR A 311 -0.56 0.15 4.92
CA TYR A 311 -0.14 1.22 5.86
C TYR A 311 0.97 2.15 5.38
N SER A 312 1.37 2.08 4.11
CA SER A 312 2.23 3.11 3.55
C SER A 312 2.06 3.15 2.04
N ASN A 313 2.39 4.28 1.43
CA ASN A 313 2.53 4.50 -0.01
C ASN A 313 3.61 3.58 -0.64
N ALA A 314 3.47 2.27 -0.45
CA ALA A 314 4.48 1.22 -0.61
C ALA A 314 3.95 0.02 -1.40
N VAL A 315 2.78 0.16 -2.01
CA VAL A 315 2.20 -0.85 -2.91
C VAL A 315 3.00 -0.81 -4.20
N GLY A 316 3.83 -1.82 -4.47
CA GLY A 316 4.65 -1.88 -5.69
C GLY A 316 6.12 -1.50 -5.52
N CYS A 317 6.61 -1.30 -4.29
CA CYS A 317 8.02 -0.98 -4.01
C CYS A 317 8.82 -2.24 -3.62
N SER A 318 8.59 -3.37 -4.28
CA SER A 318 9.27 -4.65 -4.01
C SER A 318 10.06 -5.16 -5.22
N GLU A 319 10.39 -4.26 -6.14
CA GLU A 319 11.16 -4.59 -7.33
C GLU A 319 12.63 -4.78 -6.98
N SER A 320 13.32 -5.64 -7.74
CA SER A 320 14.76 -5.82 -7.63
C SER A 320 15.50 -4.53 -8.02
N LEU A 321 16.39 -4.04 -7.15
CA LEU A 321 17.11 -2.78 -7.35
C LEU A 321 18.27 -2.88 -8.33
N GLY A 322 18.71 -4.09 -8.68
CA GLY A 322 19.58 -4.27 -9.84
C GLY A 322 20.80 -5.15 -9.64
N MET A 323 20.87 -5.95 -8.57
CA MET A 323 22.01 -6.83 -8.34
C MET A 323 22.07 -7.94 -9.38
N LYS A 324 20.97 -8.66 -9.63
CA LYS A 324 20.86 -9.74 -10.63
C LYS A 324 20.89 -9.18 -12.05
N SER A 325 20.13 -8.12 -12.32
CA SER A 325 20.01 -7.51 -13.66
C SER A 325 21.22 -6.67 -14.08
N ARG A 326 22.19 -6.43 -13.18
CA ARG A 326 23.37 -5.58 -13.36
C ARG A 326 23.08 -4.09 -13.61
N LEU A 327 21.89 -3.61 -13.25
CA LEU A 327 21.64 -2.16 -13.18
C LEU A 327 22.52 -1.50 -12.12
N ILE A 328 22.82 -2.21 -11.04
CA ILE A 328 23.88 -1.84 -10.10
C ILE A 328 25.22 -2.28 -10.70
N SER A 329 26.11 -1.33 -10.93
CA SER A 329 27.45 -1.56 -11.47
C SER A 329 28.38 -2.26 -10.47
N ASP A 330 29.46 -2.89 -10.95
CA ASP A 330 30.42 -3.56 -10.07
C ASP A 330 31.17 -2.57 -9.16
N SER A 331 31.34 -1.31 -9.59
CA SER A 331 31.96 -0.23 -8.80
C SER A 331 31.12 0.22 -7.60
N GLN A 332 29.81 -0.04 -7.63
CA GLN A 332 28.90 0.30 -6.53
C GLN A 332 28.95 -0.72 -5.38
N LEU A 333 29.66 -1.83 -5.57
CA LEU A 333 29.80 -2.88 -4.58
C LEU A 333 31.19 -2.85 -3.95
N SER A 334 31.21 -2.71 -2.62
CA SER A 334 32.44 -2.74 -1.82
C SER A 334 32.26 -3.68 -0.63
N ALA A 335 33.35 -4.18 -0.06
CA ALA A 335 33.30 -5.02 1.14
C ALA A 335 34.46 -4.70 2.06
N SER A 336 34.33 -5.14 3.31
CA SER A 336 35.41 -5.11 4.31
C SER A 336 36.65 -5.88 3.84
N SER A 337 36.44 -7.06 3.27
CA SER A 337 37.50 -7.92 2.76
C SER A 337 36.95 -8.89 1.70
N ALA A 338 37.85 -9.59 1.00
CA ALA A 338 37.49 -10.61 0.03
C ALA A 338 38.49 -11.77 0.06
N PHE A 339 37.99 -13.00 -0.04
CA PHE A 339 38.80 -14.20 -0.09
C PHE A 339 39.54 -14.28 -1.44
N ARG A 340 40.87 -14.39 -1.37
CA ARG A 340 41.75 -14.48 -2.53
C ARG A 340 42.67 -15.68 -2.41
N THR A 341 42.75 -16.48 -3.48
CA THR A 341 43.65 -17.64 -3.55
C THR A 341 44.89 -17.27 -4.34
N TRP A 342 46.05 -17.13 -3.66
CA TRP A 342 47.42 -17.07 -4.21
C TRP A 342 47.57 -16.49 -5.64
N GLY A 343 47.07 -15.28 -5.86
CA GLY A 343 47.27 -14.54 -7.12
C GLY A 343 46.51 -15.07 -8.35
N ILE A 344 45.57 -15.99 -8.18
CA ILE A 344 44.71 -16.48 -9.26
C ILE A 344 43.34 -15.79 -9.15
N ASP A 345 43.11 -14.76 -9.97
CA ASP A 345 41.86 -13.99 -9.97
C ASP A 345 40.62 -14.87 -10.22
N ALA A 346 40.78 -15.98 -10.94
CA ALA A 346 39.72 -16.94 -11.25
C ALA A 346 39.11 -17.65 -10.03
N PHE A 347 39.76 -17.62 -8.86
CA PHE A 347 39.26 -18.23 -7.61
C PHE A 347 39.05 -17.20 -6.49
N THR A 348 38.90 -15.92 -6.84
CA THR A 348 38.64 -14.84 -5.89
C THR A 348 37.12 -14.61 -5.69
N TRP A 349 36.70 -14.39 -4.44
CA TRP A 349 35.29 -14.19 -4.06
C TRP A 349 35.03 -12.71 -3.79
N LEU A 350 35.10 -11.90 -4.85
CA LEU A 350 35.01 -10.45 -4.79
C LEU A 350 33.58 -9.94 -4.52
N PRO A 351 33.41 -8.72 -3.96
CA PRO A 351 32.09 -8.17 -3.62
C PRO A 351 31.14 -8.07 -4.82
N HIS A 352 31.64 -7.77 -6.02
CA HIS A 352 30.81 -7.67 -7.23
C HIS A 352 30.22 -9.02 -7.70
N TYR A 353 30.65 -10.14 -7.11
CA TYR A 353 30.05 -11.45 -7.33
C TYR A 353 28.88 -11.74 -6.39
N ALA A 354 28.56 -10.88 -5.42
CA ALA A 354 27.46 -11.04 -4.49
C ALA A 354 26.06 -10.83 -5.12
N ARG A 355 25.86 -11.23 -6.37
CA ARG A 355 24.62 -11.03 -7.13
C ARG A 355 23.76 -12.29 -7.06
N LEU A 356 22.47 -12.12 -6.80
CA LEU A 356 21.51 -13.23 -6.75
C LEU A 356 21.55 -14.09 -8.02
N ASP A 357 21.47 -15.41 -7.87
CA ASP A 357 21.49 -16.42 -8.94
C ASP A 357 22.72 -16.43 -9.83
N LYS A 358 23.79 -15.71 -9.44
CA LYS A 358 25.05 -15.76 -10.18
C LYS A 358 25.55 -17.20 -10.25
N GLN A 359 25.93 -17.59 -11.46
CA GLN A 359 26.51 -18.89 -11.80
C GLN A 359 28.00 -18.73 -12.17
N GLY A 360 28.76 -19.81 -12.06
CA GLY A 360 30.19 -19.85 -12.36
C GLY A 360 30.99 -20.53 -11.26
N LYS A 361 32.31 -20.65 -11.46
CA LYS A 361 33.23 -21.23 -10.46
C LYS A 361 33.34 -20.34 -9.21
N THR A 362 33.42 -19.03 -9.41
CA THR A 362 33.31 -18.01 -8.37
C THR A 362 32.05 -17.21 -8.61
N ASN A 363 31.07 -17.42 -7.74
CA ASN A 363 29.71 -16.94 -7.98
C ASN A 363 29.09 -16.23 -6.78
N ALA A 364 29.85 -15.98 -5.73
CA ALA A 364 29.39 -15.21 -4.57
C ALA A 364 30.51 -14.35 -4.02
N TRP A 365 30.18 -13.54 -3.01
CA TRP A 365 31.18 -12.88 -2.18
C TRP A 365 31.44 -13.70 -0.91
N SER A 366 32.72 -13.78 -0.55
CA SER A 366 33.19 -14.32 0.72
C SER A 366 34.32 -13.44 1.24
N PRO A 367 34.32 -13.03 2.51
CA PRO A 367 35.39 -12.25 3.10
C PRO A 367 36.65 -13.10 3.31
N ALA A 368 37.78 -12.41 3.52
CA ALA A 368 39.06 -13.05 3.81
C ALA A 368 39.02 -13.83 5.14
N SER A 369 38.37 -13.25 6.16
CA SER A 369 38.16 -13.84 7.47
C SER A 369 36.68 -14.04 7.79
N ASN A 370 36.37 -15.08 8.58
CA ASN A 370 35.02 -15.33 9.09
C ASN A 370 34.83 -14.65 10.44
N ASN A 371 34.49 -13.35 10.45
CA ASN A 371 34.23 -12.60 11.67
C ASN A 371 32.94 -11.78 11.56
N ARG A 372 32.40 -11.34 12.70
CA ARG A 372 31.18 -10.51 12.76
C ARG A 372 31.40 -9.04 12.40
N THR A 373 32.65 -8.64 12.14
CA THR A 373 33.00 -7.28 11.71
C THR A 373 33.05 -7.14 10.18
N GLU A 374 32.95 -8.26 9.44
CA GLU A 374 32.86 -8.23 8.00
C GLU A 374 31.56 -7.56 7.54
N TRP A 375 31.62 -6.89 6.40
CA TRP A 375 30.47 -6.26 5.79
C TRP A 375 30.57 -6.25 4.27
N LEU A 376 29.42 -6.30 3.62
CA LEU A 376 29.27 -6.02 2.18
C LEU A 376 28.41 -4.77 2.05
N GLN A 377 28.91 -3.77 1.33
CA GLN A 377 28.29 -2.47 1.13
C GLN A 377 27.87 -2.27 -0.31
N LEU A 378 26.72 -1.65 -0.47
CA LEU A 378 26.16 -1.22 -1.74
C LEU A 378 25.89 0.29 -1.70
N ASP A 379 26.40 1.02 -2.70
CA ASP A 379 26.04 2.41 -3.00
C ASP A 379 24.95 2.46 -4.08
N LEU A 380 23.77 2.97 -3.74
CA LEU A 380 22.62 3.08 -4.64
C LEU A 380 22.63 4.35 -5.51
N ASP A 381 23.72 5.15 -5.47
CA ASP A 381 23.94 6.47 -6.07
C ASP A 381 23.03 7.58 -5.54
N LYS A 382 21.74 7.29 -5.42
CA LYS A 382 20.69 8.17 -4.88
C LYS A 382 19.97 7.49 -3.71
N PRO A 383 19.42 8.28 -2.77
CA PRO A 383 18.56 7.73 -1.72
C PRO A 383 17.38 6.98 -2.37
N LYS A 384 17.23 5.72 -2.01
CA LYS A 384 16.13 4.87 -2.46
C LYS A 384 15.38 4.34 -1.26
N ARG A 385 14.12 3.99 -1.50
CA ARG A 385 13.27 3.36 -0.50
C ARG A 385 13.52 1.86 -0.53
N ILE A 386 14.03 1.31 0.56
CA ILE A 386 14.41 -0.10 0.66
C ILE A 386 13.38 -0.83 1.50
N THR A 387 12.83 -1.90 0.92
CA THR A 387 11.71 -2.65 1.50
C THR A 387 12.06 -4.09 1.85
N GLY A 388 13.17 -4.62 1.32
CA GLY A 388 13.62 -5.94 1.68
C GLY A 388 14.94 -6.35 1.03
N ILE A 389 15.31 -7.60 1.29
CA ILE A 389 16.51 -8.25 0.77
C ILE A 389 16.21 -9.73 0.50
N ILE A 390 16.77 -10.25 -0.58
CA ILE A 390 16.81 -11.67 -0.88
C ILE A 390 18.25 -12.14 -0.73
N THR A 391 18.47 -13.21 0.03
CA THR A 391 19.80 -13.80 0.25
C THR A 391 19.86 -15.23 -0.24
N GLN A 392 21.03 -15.66 -0.69
CA GLN A 392 21.32 -17.00 -1.20
C GLN A 392 22.76 -17.36 -0.83
N GLY A 393 23.01 -18.61 -0.44
CA GLY A 393 24.37 -19.11 -0.14
C GLY A 393 25.17 -19.40 -1.41
N ALA A 394 26.23 -20.20 -1.32
CA ALA A 394 26.90 -20.80 -2.47
C ALA A 394 27.57 -22.12 -2.11
N LYS A 395 28.26 -22.72 -3.08
CA LYS A 395 28.96 -23.99 -2.90
C LYS A 395 30.35 -23.86 -3.50
N ASP A 396 31.35 -24.20 -2.70
CA ASP A 396 32.76 -24.18 -3.10
C ASP A 396 33.34 -25.59 -3.00
N PHE A 397 33.86 -26.13 -4.11
CA PHE A 397 34.44 -27.49 -4.21
C PHE A 397 33.65 -28.61 -3.50
N GLY A 398 32.31 -28.57 -3.52
CA GLY A 398 31.50 -29.59 -2.85
C GLY A 398 30.95 -29.17 -1.48
N VAL A 399 31.53 -28.14 -0.86
CA VAL A 399 31.17 -27.65 0.48
C VAL A 399 30.14 -26.55 0.38
N VAL A 400 29.04 -26.70 1.11
CA VAL A 400 27.93 -25.74 1.16
C VAL A 400 28.26 -24.65 2.19
N GLN A 401 28.18 -23.38 1.76
CA GLN A 401 28.51 -22.22 2.57
C GLN A 401 27.40 -21.19 2.46
N PHE A 402 26.94 -20.65 3.59
CA PHE A 402 25.86 -19.67 3.59
C PHE A 402 25.81 -18.87 4.90
N VAL A 403 25.16 -17.72 4.88
CA VAL A 403 24.89 -16.90 6.06
C VAL A 403 23.53 -17.29 6.63
N SER A 404 23.49 -17.76 7.89
CA SER A 404 22.28 -18.22 8.57
C SER A 404 21.59 -17.13 9.38
N ALA A 405 22.31 -16.08 9.80
CA ALA A 405 21.72 -14.89 10.41
C ALA A 405 22.54 -13.64 10.07
N PHE A 406 21.88 -12.49 9.94
CA PHE A 406 22.53 -11.22 9.60
C PHE A 406 21.81 -10.00 10.17
N LYS A 407 22.50 -8.86 10.17
CA LYS A 407 21.95 -7.53 10.45
C LYS A 407 22.10 -6.64 9.22
N ILE A 408 21.32 -5.57 9.16
CA ILE A 408 21.41 -4.56 8.10
C ILE A 408 21.72 -3.21 8.74
N ALA A 409 22.74 -2.54 8.22
CA ALA A 409 23.04 -1.16 8.53
C ALA A 409 22.82 -0.29 7.29
N TYR A 410 22.42 0.96 7.49
CA TYR A 410 22.11 1.90 6.43
C TYR A 410 22.60 3.29 6.76
N SER A 411 22.85 4.08 5.72
CA SER A 411 23.43 5.42 5.80
C SER A 411 23.10 6.25 4.56
N ASP A 412 22.96 7.56 4.70
CA ASP A 412 22.80 8.48 3.58
C ASP A 412 24.11 9.16 3.15
N ASP A 413 25.08 9.26 4.06
CA ASP A 413 26.36 9.94 3.88
C ASP A 413 27.57 8.99 3.75
N GLY A 414 27.38 7.69 4.04
CA GLY A 414 28.42 6.66 4.07
C GLY A 414 29.32 6.71 5.32
N GLN A 415 29.12 7.67 6.22
CA GLN A 415 29.93 7.91 7.42
C GLN A 415 29.18 7.57 8.71
N SER A 416 27.92 8.02 8.82
CA SER A 416 27.04 7.76 9.96
C SER A 416 26.14 6.57 9.66
N TRP A 417 26.21 5.53 10.49
CA TRP A 417 25.52 4.26 10.25
C TRP A 417 24.47 3.98 11.30
N SER A 418 23.26 3.67 10.84
CA SER A 418 22.15 3.21 11.67
C SER A 418 21.87 1.74 11.39
N ILE A 419 21.57 0.95 12.42
CA ILE A 419 21.18 -0.46 12.29
C ILE A 419 19.66 -0.55 12.29
N VAL A 420 19.10 -1.42 11.45
CA VAL A 420 17.65 -1.70 11.43
C VAL A 420 17.24 -2.31 12.79
N LYS A 421 16.23 -1.71 13.42
CA LYS A 421 15.75 -2.10 14.76
C LYS A 421 14.43 -2.85 14.68
N ASP A 422 14.18 -3.70 15.67
CA ASP A 422 12.89 -4.37 15.81
C ASP A 422 11.79 -3.37 16.22
N ALA A 423 10.61 -3.49 15.60
CA ALA A 423 9.50 -2.58 15.82
C ALA A 423 8.94 -2.65 17.25
N THR A 424 9.02 -3.82 17.88
CA THR A 424 8.49 -4.08 19.23
C THR A 424 9.47 -3.72 20.33
N ASN A 425 10.72 -4.16 20.22
CA ASN A 425 11.70 -4.11 21.32
C ASN A 425 12.79 -3.03 21.14
N ARG A 426 12.83 -2.31 20.01
CA ARG A 426 13.82 -1.27 19.67
C ARG A 426 15.30 -1.70 19.76
N THR A 427 15.57 -3.00 19.87
CA THR A 427 16.90 -3.60 19.78
C THR A 427 17.27 -3.83 18.32
N ASP A 428 18.56 -4.04 18.02
CA ASP A 428 19.02 -4.43 16.69
C ASP A 428 18.24 -5.65 16.18
N LYS A 429 17.68 -5.55 14.98
CA LYS A 429 16.97 -6.65 14.34
C LYS A 429 17.98 -7.65 13.78
N ILE A 430 17.87 -8.91 14.18
CA ILE A 430 18.60 -10.02 13.58
C ILE A 430 17.64 -10.73 12.62
N PHE A 431 18.02 -10.76 11.35
CA PHE A 431 17.28 -11.43 10.29
C PHE A 431 17.74 -12.87 10.17
N GLN A 432 16.79 -13.78 9.99
CA GLN A 432 17.06 -15.19 9.71
C GLN A 432 17.42 -15.33 8.23
N GLY A 433 18.62 -15.84 7.97
CA GLY A 433 19.21 -16.04 6.66
C GLY A 433 18.88 -17.42 6.07
N ASN A 434 19.84 -17.94 5.32
CA ASN A 434 19.70 -19.16 4.54
C ASN A 434 19.92 -20.42 5.42
N ILE A 435 19.37 -21.54 4.96
CA ILE A 435 19.58 -22.87 5.54
C ILE A 435 20.36 -23.81 4.60
N ASP A 436 20.55 -23.39 3.36
CA ASP A 436 21.25 -24.12 2.31
C ASP A 436 21.98 -23.15 1.35
N ASN A 437 22.59 -23.69 0.29
CA ASN A 437 23.36 -22.91 -0.66
C ASN A 437 22.55 -22.20 -1.76
N ASN A 438 21.33 -22.64 -2.08
CA ASN A 438 20.68 -22.29 -3.36
C ASN A 438 19.26 -21.76 -3.20
N THR A 439 18.54 -22.14 -2.15
CA THR A 439 17.20 -21.63 -1.88
C THR A 439 17.27 -20.16 -1.50
N HIS A 440 16.40 -19.36 -2.12
CA HIS A 440 16.29 -17.94 -1.82
C HIS A 440 15.63 -17.73 -0.46
N LYS A 441 16.20 -16.83 0.34
CA LYS A 441 15.57 -16.36 1.57
C LYS A 441 15.24 -14.89 1.44
N LYS A 442 13.94 -14.57 1.34
CA LYS A 442 13.43 -13.20 1.32
C LYS A 442 13.13 -12.72 2.74
N ASN A 443 13.68 -11.56 3.11
CA ASN A 443 13.37 -10.84 4.34
C ASN A 443 12.87 -9.43 3.97
N LEU A 444 11.75 -9.03 4.59
CA LEU A 444 11.17 -7.70 4.43
C LEU A 444 11.55 -6.82 5.61
N PHE A 445 11.70 -5.52 5.35
CA PHE A 445 12.02 -4.52 6.37
C PHE A 445 10.75 -3.83 6.82
N GLU A 446 10.43 -4.00 8.10
CA GLU A 446 9.26 -3.39 8.75
C GLU A 446 9.72 -2.59 9.97
N PRO A 447 9.66 -1.23 9.92
CA PRO A 447 9.26 -0.40 8.78
C PRO A 447 10.32 -0.35 7.66
N PRO A 448 9.93 -0.06 6.40
CA PRO A 448 10.88 0.22 5.33
C PRO A 448 11.64 1.53 5.62
N PHE A 449 12.87 1.62 5.14
CA PHE A 449 13.74 2.77 5.39
C PHE A 449 14.28 3.35 4.09
N PHE A 450 14.71 4.62 4.15
CA PHE A 450 15.39 5.29 3.05
C PHE A 450 16.89 5.27 3.32
N ALA A 451 17.66 4.93 2.31
CA ALA A 451 19.11 5.05 2.38
C ALA A 451 19.72 5.13 0.99
N ARG A 452 20.88 5.78 0.89
CA ARG A 452 21.78 5.64 -0.27
C ARG A 452 22.72 4.45 -0.11
N PHE A 453 23.28 4.26 1.06
CA PHE A 453 24.24 3.19 1.36
C PHE A 453 23.61 2.12 2.24
N VAL A 454 23.82 0.86 1.87
CA VAL A 454 23.33 -0.30 2.61
C VAL A 454 24.48 -1.26 2.88
N ARG A 455 24.63 -1.67 4.13
CA ARG A 455 25.60 -2.68 4.58
C ARG A 455 24.90 -3.94 5.07
N PHE A 456 25.29 -5.05 4.49
CA PHE A 456 25.00 -6.39 4.98
C PHE A 456 26.04 -6.80 6.01
N LEU A 457 25.59 -7.18 7.20
CA LEU A 457 26.44 -7.55 8.34
C LEU A 457 26.18 -9.03 8.72
N PRO A 458 27.06 -9.98 8.36
CA PRO A 458 26.93 -11.38 8.74
C PRO A 458 27.00 -11.54 10.27
N TRP A 459 26.10 -12.34 10.84
CA TRP A 459 26.03 -12.58 12.29
C TRP A 459 26.34 -14.03 12.66
N GLU A 460 25.73 -14.95 11.91
CA GLU A 460 25.96 -16.41 11.99
C GLU A 460 26.02 -16.99 10.58
N TRP A 461 26.80 -18.05 10.38
CA TRP A 461 27.04 -18.67 9.09
C TRP A 461 27.39 -20.16 9.24
N HIS A 462 27.24 -20.87 8.13
CA HIS A 462 27.64 -22.27 7.99
C HIS A 462 28.94 -22.36 7.18
N GLU A 463 29.97 -22.99 7.76
CA GLU A 463 31.34 -23.13 7.22
C GLU A 463 32.08 -21.80 7.00
N ARG A 464 31.63 -20.99 6.04
CA ARG A 464 32.22 -19.69 5.68
C ARG A 464 31.12 -18.69 5.37
N ILE A 465 31.40 -17.41 5.64
CA ILE A 465 30.53 -16.31 5.20
C ILE A 465 30.55 -16.28 3.67
N THR A 466 29.42 -16.66 3.06
CA THR A 466 29.29 -16.68 1.61
C THR A 466 27.89 -16.22 1.23
N LEU A 467 27.81 -15.22 0.36
CA LEU A 467 26.56 -14.51 0.07
C LEU A 467 26.42 -14.13 -1.40
N ARG A 468 25.23 -14.43 -1.93
CA ARG A 468 24.61 -13.82 -3.10
C ARG A 468 23.36 -13.08 -2.62
N MET A 469 23.11 -11.87 -3.10
CA MET A 469 21.95 -11.10 -2.65
C MET A 469 21.32 -10.23 -3.75
N GLU A 470 20.07 -9.84 -3.51
CA GLU A 470 19.33 -8.81 -4.25
C GLU A 470 18.61 -7.91 -3.25
N LEU A 471 18.69 -6.59 -3.44
CA LEU A 471 17.90 -5.65 -2.65
C LEU A 471 16.56 -5.38 -3.33
N LEU A 472 15.52 -5.24 -2.53
CA LEU A 472 14.18 -4.89 -2.98
C LEU A 472 13.85 -3.47 -2.56
N GLY A 473 13.26 -2.70 -3.47
CA GLY A 473 12.91 -1.32 -3.22
C GLY A 473 12.37 -0.60 -4.44
N CYS A 474 12.35 0.72 -4.36
CA CYS A 474 11.97 1.61 -5.45
C CYS A 474 12.64 2.98 -5.25
N ASP A 475 12.54 3.83 -6.28
CA ASP A 475 12.92 5.23 -6.14
C ASP A 475 12.01 5.94 -5.14
N ALA A 476 12.60 6.89 -4.40
CA ALA A 476 11.96 7.62 -3.31
C ALA A 476 10.81 8.54 -3.79
#